data_AF-A0A0J7L8N2-F1
#
_entry.id   AF-A0A0J7L8N2-F1
#
_cell.length_a   1.000
_cell.length_b   1.000
_cell.length_c   1.000
_cell.angle_alpha   90.00
_cell.angle_beta   90.00
_cell.angle_gamma   90.00
#
_symmetry.space_group_name_H-M   'P 1'
#
loop_
_entity.id
_entity.type
_entity.pdbx_description
1 polymer ?
#
loop_
_entity_poly.entity_id
_entity_poly.type
_entity_poly.pdbx_seq_one_letter_code
_entity_poly.pdbx_strand_id
1 'polypeptide(L)'
;MCRNLPFRFTEQVTTYGIPSLRYKFTPDAFNYSDTQNKCFCPKIDGSRVCPPAGLFNISACNYGSPLLSSFPHFYGADKSLLKQIDGLNPRQEDHESYVDIHPRIAVPMAGWSRLQMNLEVRRAIAVPFLGKLKDGMILPLIWMEIGVDEVPESIVEVLQSAHFTATNVEMALQWCSLIAMMLSLSALVTCLWKYRVQQDEIFRKKSSG
;
A
#
# COMPACT_ATOMS: atom_id res chain seq x y z
N MET A 1 2.10 1.32 -16.17
CA MET A 1 1.11 2.40 -15.97
C MET A 1 1.83 3.74 -16.02
N CYS A 2 1.26 4.74 -16.69
CA CYS A 2 1.95 5.99 -17.04
C CYS A 2 1.53 7.18 -16.16
N ARG A 3 1.13 6.89 -14.92
CA ARG A 3 0.86 7.86 -13.87
C ARG A 3 1.09 7.20 -12.51
N ASN A 4 1.21 8.03 -11.48
CA ASN A 4 1.26 7.56 -10.11
C ASN A 4 -0.12 7.06 -9.68
N LEU A 5 -0.13 5.91 -9.01
CA LEU A 5 -1.33 5.28 -8.48
C LEU A 5 -1.15 5.15 -6.96
N PRO A 6 -1.97 5.84 -6.15
CA PRO A 6 -1.78 5.83 -4.71
C PRO A 6 -2.24 4.50 -4.13
N PHE A 7 -1.38 3.90 -3.31
CA PHE A 7 -1.75 2.80 -2.44
C PHE A 7 -2.38 3.35 -1.16
N ARG A 8 -3.47 2.74 -0.70
CA ARG A 8 -4.19 3.14 0.52
C ARG A 8 -4.10 2.05 1.58
N PHE A 9 -3.76 2.45 2.80
CA PHE A 9 -3.81 1.54 3.94
C PHE A 9 -5.23 0.99 4.07
N THR A 10 -5.35 -0.32 4.23
CA THR A 10 -6.64 -1.01 4.39
C THR A 10 -6.75 -1.62 5.77
N GLU A 11 -5.77 -2.44 6.16
CA GLU A 11 -5.85 -3.23 7.39
C GLU A 11 -4.47 -3.70 7.87
N GLN A 12 -4.39 -4.14 9.13
CA GLN A 12 -3.23 -4.85 9.64
C GLN A 12 -3.41 -6.34 9.39
N VAL A 13 -2.35 -6.99 8.91
CA VAL A 13 -2.31 -8.42 8.62
C VAL A 13 -1.09 -9.06 9.25
N THR A 14 -1.05 -10.39 9.31
CA THR A 14 0.15 -11.12 9.72
C THR A 14 0.71 -11.87 8.53
N THR A 15 1.93 -11.53 8.12
CA THR A 15 2.61 -12.12 6.96
C THR A 15 3.88 -12.79 7.47
N TYR A 16 4.01 -14.10 7.27
CA TYR A 16 5.12 -14.92 7.81
C TYR A 16 5.36 -14.77 9.32
N GLY A 17 4.27 -14.64 10.11
CA GLY A 17 4.34 -14.45 11.56
C GLY A 17 4.73 -13.02 12.01
N ILE A 18 4.88 -12.08 11.07
CA ILE A 18 5.26 -10.69 11.36
C ILE A 18 4.05 -9.77 11.13
N PRO A 19 3.69 -8.90 12.09
CA PRO A 19 2.67 -7.86 11.88
C PRO A 19 3.05 -6.96 10.70
N SER A 20 2.15 -6.87 9.72
CA SER A 20 2.34 -6.15 8.46
C SER A 20 1.16 -5.23 8.17
N LEU A 21 1.39 -4.19 7.38
CA LEU A 21 0.37 -3.23 6.98
C LEU A 21 -0.04 -3.52 5.54
N ARG A 22 -1.31 -3.87 5.33
CA ARG A 22 -1.84 -4.11 3.98
C ARG A 22 -2.26 -2.78 3.35
N TYR A 23 -1.64 -2.49 2.22
CA TYR A 23 -2.02 -1.39 1.36
C TYR A 23 -2.64 -1.93 0.07
N LYS A 24 -3.78 -1.39 -0.33
CA LYS A 24 -4.45 -1.76 -1.57
C LYS A 24 -4.33 -0.67 -2.60
N PHE A 25 -4.17 -1.10 -3.85
CA PHE A 25 -4.45 -0.27 -5.00
C PHE A 25 -5.91 -0.49 -5.36
N THR A 26 -6.76 0.46 -5.03
CA THR A 26 -8.22 0.32 -5.10
C THR A 26 -8.79 0.78 -6.45
N PRO A 27 -9.92 0.22 -6.91
CA PRO A 27 -10.55 0.60 -8.19
C PRO A 27 -10.99 2.06 -8.31
N ASP A 28 -11.19 2.75 -7.19
CA ASP A 28 -11.47 4.19 -7.10
C ASP A 28 -10.40 5.06 -7.76
N ALA A 29 -9.17 4.57 -7.87
CA ALA A 29 -8.12 5.25 -8.61
C ALA A 29 -8.50 5.49 -10.08
N PHE A 30 -9.33 4.63 -10.68
CA PHE A 30 -9.84 4.80 -12.05
C PHE A 30 -11.27 5.35 -12.09
N ASN A 31 -11.73 5.98 -11.02
CA ASN A 31 -13.05 6.60 -10.94
C ASN A 31 -12.98 8.09 -11.29
N TYR A 32 -13.75 8.49 -12.30
CA TYR A 32 -13.79 9.86 -12.81
C TYR A 32 -14.78 10.78 -12.09
N SER A 33 -15.52 10.30 -11.10
CA SER A 33 -16.24 11.16 -10.16
C SER A 33 -15.28 12.02 -9.34
N ASP A 34 -14.06 11.54 -9.09
CA ASP A 34 -12.96 12.33 -8.55
C ASP A 34 -12.43 13.31 -9.61
N THR A 35 -12.45 14.60 -9.28
CA THR A 35 -11.96 15.68 -10.16
C THR A 35 -10.46 15.56 -10.45
N GLN A 36 -9.68 14.97 -9.55
CA GLN A 36 -8.26 14.69 -9.78
C GLN A 36 -8.08 13.66 -10.90
N ASN A 37 -8.97 12.66 -11.01
CA ASN A 37 -8.87 11.65 -12.05
C ASN A 37 -9.34 12.14 -13.42
N LYS A 38 -10.27 13.11 -13.46
CA LYS A 38 -10.72 13.73 -14.72
C LYS A 38 -9.56 14.32 -15.51
N CYS A 39 -8.47 14.73 -14.84
CA CYS A 39 -7.36 15.37 -15.54
C CYS A 39 -6.59 14.46 -16.50
N PHE A 40 -6.68 13.15 -16.29
CA PHE A 40 -6.04 12.15 -17.14
C PHE A 40 -6.89 11.71 -18.33
N CYS A 41 -8.13 12.18 -18.45
CA CYS A 41 -8.96 11.89 -19.60
C CYS A 41 -8.45 12.63 -20.84
N PRO A 42 -8.46 12.00 -22.02
CA PRO A 42 -8.09 12.66 -23.26
C PRO A 42 -8.97 13.88 -23.53
N LYS A 43 -8.37 14.91 -24.14
CA LYS A 43 -9.10 16.07 -24.64
C LYS A 43 -9.52 15.81 -26.09
N ILE A 44 -10.82 15.85 -26.35
CA ILE A 44 -11.43 15.71 -27.67
C ILE A 44 -12.26 16.98 -27.89
N ASP A 45 -11.94 17.74 -28.95
CA ASP A 45 -12.62 18.97 -29.34
C ASP A 45 -12.80 19.99 -28.20
N GLY A 46 -11.74 20.16 -27.39
CA GLY A 46 -11.71 21.10 -26.27
C GLY A 46 -12.38 20.59 -24.97
N SER A 47 -13.10 19.47 -25.04
CA SER A 47 -13.74 18.82 -23.88
C SER A 47 -12.95 17.60 -23.41
N ARG A 48 -13.00 17.28 -22.11
CA ARG A 48 -12.40 16.05 -21.58
C ARG A 48 -13.41 14.92 -21.66
N VAL A 49 -13.05 13.85 -22.37
CA VAL A 49 -13.88 12.65 -22.53
C VAL A 49 -13.21 11.50 -21.80
N CYS A 50 -13.83 11.03 -20.74
CA CYS A 50 -13.33 9.93 -19.94
C CYS A 50 -13.91 8.60 -20.42
N PRO A 51 -13.14 7.49 -20.39
CA PRO A 51 -13.72 6.16 -20.59
C PRO A 51 -14.64 5.79 -19.41
N PRO A 52 -15.39 4.68 -19.51
CA PRO A 52 -16.12 4.12 -18.38
C PRO A 52 -15.26 4.00 -17.11
N ALA A 53 -15.88 4.23 -15.95
CA ALA A 53 -15.18 4.16 -14.67
C ALA A 53 -14.54 2.77 -14.46
N GLY A 54 -13.34 2.74 -13.86
CA GLY A 54 -12.55 1.51 -13.71
C GLY A 54 -11.58 1.24 -14.86
N LEU A 55 -11.65 2.03 -15.94
CA LEU A 55 -10.67 2.02 -17.03
C LEU A 55 -9.73 3.21 -16.91
N PHE A 56 -8.51 3.05 -17.43
CA PHE A 56 -7.54 4.12 -17.57
C PHE A 56 -6.98 4.12 -18.98
N ASN A 57 -7.16 5.22 -19.70
CA ASN A 57 -6.63 5.35 -21.05
C ASN A 57 -5.11 5.50 -21.01
N ILE A 58 -4.39 4.56 -21.63
CA ILE A 58 -2.92 4.54 -21.71
C ILE A 58 -2.40 4.87 -23.11
N SER A 59 -3.27 5.31 -24.03
CA SER A 59 -2.89 5.62 -25.42
C SER A 59 -1.77 6.65 -25.52
N ALA A 60 -1.81 7.71 -24.70
CA ALA A 60 -0.85 8.79 -24.70
C ALA A 60 0.60 8.33 -24.42
N CYS A 61 0.77 7.24 -23.66
CA CYS A 61 2.09 6.67 -23.38
C CYS A 61 2.38 5.37 -24.16
N ASN A 62 1.47 4.95 -25.04
CA ASN A 62 1.64 3.78 -25.92
C ASN A 62 1.52 4.20 -27.39
N TYR A 63 2.22 5.27 -27.76
CA TYR A 63 2.33 5.74 -29.15
C TYR A 63 0.97 5.98 -29.85
N GLY A 64 -0.06 6.37 -29.10
CA GLY A 64 -1.41 6.62 -29.62
C GLY A 64 -2.25 5.37 -29.87
N SER A 65 -1.73 4.17 -29.54
CA SER A 65 -2.49 2.92 -29.62
C SER A 65 -3.75 2.99 -28.72
N PRO A 66 -4.93 2.50 -29.14
CA PRO A 66 -6.18 2.63 -28.40
C PRO A 66 -6.26 1.63 -27.22
N LEU A 67 -5.24 1.63 -26.37
CA LEU A 67 -5.10 0.75 -25.22
C LEU A 67 -5.63 1.42 -23.94
N LEU A 68 -6.34 0.63 -23.14
CA LEU A 68 -6.83 1.00 -21.83
C LEU A 68 -6.41 -0.06 -20.81
N SER A 69 -6.13 0.36 -19.59
CA SER A 69 -5.82 -0.55 -18.49
C SER A 69 -6.96 -0.57 -17.47
N SER A 70 -7.17 -1.71 -16.84
CA SER A 70 -8.15 -1.92 -15.77
C SER A 70 -7.63 -2.92 -14.76
N PHE A 71 -8.41 -3.22 -13.72
CA PHE A 71 -8.21 -4.45 -12.96
C PHE A 71 -8.68 -5.67 -13.77
N PRO A 72 -8.18 -6.88 -13.46
CA PRO A 72 -8.60 -8.11 -14.12
C PRO A 72 -10.11 -8.32 -14.08
N HIS A 73 -10.65 -8.85 -15.17
CA HIS A 73 -12.07 -9.08 -15.38
C HIS A 73 -12.96 -7.84 -15.13
N PHE A 74 -12.38 -6.64 -15.28
CA PHE A 74 -13.03 -5.37 -14.95
C PHE A 74 -13.50 -5.27 -13.48
N TYR A 75 -12.75 -5.86 -12.55
CA TYR A 75 -13.02 -5.74 -11.12
C TYR A 75 -13.09 -4.27 -10.67
N GLY A 76 -14.18 -3.92 -9.99
CA GLY A 76 -14.44 -2.55 -9.52
C GLY A 76 -14.70 -1.51 -10.62
N ALA A 77 -14.93 -1.93 -11.86
CA ALA A 77 -15.28 -1.05 -12.97
C ALA A 77 -16.79 -0.95 -13.21
N ASP A 78 -17.18 -0.11 -14.18
CA ASP A 78 -18.58 0.06 -14.60
C ASP A 78 -19.18 -1.27 -15.11
N LYS A 79 -20.35 -1.63 -14.58
CA LYS A 79 -21.03 -2.91 -14.91
C LYS A 79 -21.42 -3.03 -16.39
N SER A 80 -21.50 -1.93 -17.14
CA SER A 80 -21.75 -1.96 -18.59
C SER A 80 -20.65 -2.67 -19.38
N LEU A 81 -19.42 -2.75 -18.85
CA LEU A 81 -18.31 -3.47 -19.48
C LEU A 81 -18.53 -4.99 -19.43
N LEU A 82 -19.11 -5.50 -18.34
CA LEU A 82 -19.39 -6.93 -18.15
C LEU A 82 -20.48 -7.46 -19.09
N LYS A 83 -21.40 -6.59 -19.53
CA LYS A 83 -22.53 -6.98 -20.39
C LYS A 83 -22.12 -7.25 -21.85
N GLN A 84 -20.92 -6.83 -22.24
CA GLN A 84 -20.47 -6.88 -23.63
C GLN A 84 -19.66 -8.15 -23.94
N ILE A 85 -19.18 -8.87 -22.92
CA ILE A 85 -18.24 -9.98 -23.04
C ILE A 85 -18.64 -11.09 -22.09
N ASP A 86 -18.85 -12.28 -22.63
CA ASP A 86 -19.10 -13.49 -21.85
C ASP A 86 -17.79 -14.03 -21.22
N GLY A 87 -17.89 -14.68 -20.06
CA GLY A 87 -16.75 -15.32 -19.38
C GLY A 87 -16.00 -14.42 -18.39
N LEU A 88 -16.43 -13.17 -18.20
CA LEU A 88 -15.89 -12.29 -17.17
C LEU A 88 -16.45 -12.65 -15.79
N ASN A 89 -15.58 -12.80 -14.79
CA ASN A 89 -15.97 -13.13 -13.42
C ASN A 89 -15.17 -12.28 -12.41
N PRO A 90 -15.45 -10.98 -12.25
CA PRO A 90 -14.72 -10.12 -11.34
C PRO A 90 -14.89 -10.58 -9.87
N ARG A 91 -13.82 -11.09 -9.27
CA ARG A 91 -13.74 -11.48 -7.85
C ARG A 91 -12.69 -10.66 -7.13
N GLN A 92 -12.96 -10.29 -5.89
CA GLN A 92 -12.04 -9.44 -5.13
C GLN A 92 -10.74 -10.18 -4.81
N GLU A 93 -10.86 -11.40 -4.30
CA GLU A 93 -9.76 -12.29 -3.92
C GLU A 93 -8.75 -12.50 -5.06
N ASP A 94 -9.25 -12.64 -6.29
CA ASP A 94 -8.42 -12.97 -7.45
C ASP A 94 -7.92 -11.73 -8.19
N HIS A 95 -8.65 -10.62 -8.14
CA HIS A 95 -8.43 -9.49 -9.04
C HIS A 95 -8.10 -8.17 -8.35
N GLU A 96 -8.11 -8.13 -7.01
CA GLU A 96 -7.57 -6.98 -6.30
C GLU A 96 -6.04 -6.94 -6.36
N SER A 97 -5.48 -5.75 -6.22
CA SER A 97 -4.04 -5.55 -6.06
C SER A 97 -3.73 -5.05 -4.65
N TYR A 98 -2.74 -5.65 -4.01
CA TYR A 98 -2.32 -5.29 -2.66
C TYR A 98 -0.82 -5.49 -2.46
N VAL A 99 -0.30 -4.85 -1.43
CA VAL A 99 1.05 -5.07 -0.91
C VAL A 99 1.00 -5.02 0.61
N ASP A 100 1.60 -6.01 1.24
CA ASP A 100 1.82 -6.08 2.67
C ASP A 100 3.20 -5.53 2.96
N ILE A 101 3.28 -4.51 3.80
CA ILE A 101 4.52 -3.78 4.09
C ILE A 101 4.86 -3.94 5.57
N HIS A 102 6.12 -4.26 5.86
CA HIS A 102 6.61 -4.28 7.23
C HIS A 102 6.55 -2.86 7.83
N PRO A 103 5.88 -2.64 8.98
CA PRO A 103 5.57 -1.30 9.50
C PRO A 103 6.80 -0.45 9.82
N ARG A 104 7.89 -1.08 10.31
CA ARG A 104 9.09 -0.37 10.76
C ARG A 104 10.15 -0.13 9.67
N ILE A 105 10.52 -1.17 8.93
CA ILE A 105 11.60 -1.11 7.92
C ILE A 105 11.07 -0.88 6.49
N ALA A 106 9.74 -0.79 6.31
CA ALA A 106 9.08 -0.48 5.05
C ALA A 106 9.40 -1.41 3.87
N VAL A 107 9.78 -2.66 4.15
CA VAL A 107 10.01 -3.68 3.10
C VAL A 107 8.69 -4.36 2.71
N PRO A 108 8.46 -4.64 1.41
CA PRO A 108 7.32 -5.42 0.98
C PRO A 108 7.51 -6.88 1.39
N MET A 109 6.54 -7.42 2.12
CA MET A 109 6.54 -8.78 2.65
C MET A 109 5.81 -9.75 1.72
N ALA A 110 4.68 -9.33 1.14
CA ALA A 110 3.89 -10.08 0.18
C ALA A 110 3.08 -9.11 -0.67
N GLY A 111 2.59 -9.54 -1.82
CA GLY A 111 1.70 -8.70 -2.61
C GLY A 111 1.53 -9.15 -4.05
N TRP A 112 0.45 -8.64 -4.64
CA TRP A 112 0.07 -8.86 -6.02
C TRP A 112 -0.29 -7.52 -6.66
N SER A 113 0.36 -7.22 -7.78
CA SER A 113 -0.03 -6.16 -8.70
C SER A 113 -0.70 -6.82 -9.89
N ARG A 114 -2.02 -6.66 -9.99
CA ARG A 114 -2.85 -7.31 -11.00
C ARG A 114 -3.48 -6.25 -11.89
N LEU A 115 -3.17 -6.33 -13.18
CA LEU A 115 -3.63 -5.36 -14.18
C LEU A 115 -4.06 -6.07 -15.45
N GLN A 116 -5.06 -5.50 -16.11
CA GLN A 116 -5.57 -5.95 -17.39
C GLN A 116 -5.29 -4.89 -18.45
N MET A 117 -4.90 -5.37 -19.64
CA MET A 117 -4.80 -4.60 -20.86
C MET A 117 -6.02 -4.84 -21.72
N ASN A 118 -6.60 -3.75 -22.20
CA ASN A 118 -7.81 -3.73 -23.00
C ASN A 118 -7.59 -2.89 -24.25
N LEU A 119 -8.32 -3.21 -25.32
CA LEU A 119 -8.32 -2.49 -26.59
C LEU A 119 -9.68 -1.83 -26.80
N GLU A 120 -9.71 -0.53 -27.07
CA GLU A 120 -10.91 0.12 -27.58
C GLU A 120 -11.01 -0.13 -29.09
N VAL A 121 -12.07 -0.80 -29.50
CA VAL A 121 -12.39 -1.03 -30.91
C VAL A 121 -12.77 0.30 -31.54
N ARG A 122 -12.03 0.70 -32.58
CA ARG A 122 -12.33 1.86 -33.40
C ARG A 122 -12.57 1.44 -34.84
N ARG A 123 -13.70 1.85 -35.41
CA ARG A 123 -14.05 1.55 -36.79
C ARG A 123 -13.22 2.40 -37.74
N ALA A 124 -12.27 1.79 -38.43
CA ALA A 124 -11.57 2.42 -39.53
C ALA A 124 -12.42 2.30 -40.81
N ILE A 125 -12.53 3.40 -41.56
CA ILE A 125 -13.24 3.46 -42.86
C ILE A 125 -12.68 2.40 -43.84
N ALA A 126 -11.37 2.09 -43.74
CA ALA A 126 -10.67 1.14 -44.59
C ALA A 126 -10.79 -0.34 -44.17
N VAL A 127 -11.44 -0.64 -43.02
CA VAL A 127 -11.60 -2.02 -42.53
C VAL A 127 -13.09 -2.35 -42.44
N PRO A 128 -13.71 -2.82 -43.53
CA PRO A 128 -15.16 -3.04 -43.59
C PRO A 128 -15.63 -4.21 -42.72
N PHE A 129 -14.72 -5.07 -42.26
CA PHE A 129 -15.06 -6.31 -41.56
C PHE A 129 -14.57 -6.32 -40.11
N LEU A 130 -15.29 -5.61 -39.23
CA LEU A 130 -15.18 -5.78 -37.78
C LEU A 130 -16.11 -6.88 -37.23
N GLY A 131 -16.88 -7.54 -38.10
CA GLY A 131 -17.79 -8.62 -37.72
C GLY A 131 -18.82 -8.16 -36.69
N LYS A 132 -18.83 -8.84 -35.53
CA LYS A 132 -19.74 -8.54 -34.39
C LYS A 132 -19.22 -7.45 -33.44
N LEU A 133 -18.01 -6.93 -33.67
CA LEU A 133 -17.41 -5.92 -32.79
C LEU A 133 -18.05 -4.56 -33.05
N LYS A 134 -18.56 -3.95 -31.98
CA LYS A 134 -19.17 -2.61 -32.02
C LYS A 134 -18.08 -1.56 -31.88
N ASP A 135 -18.26 -0.43 -32.54
CA ASP A 135 -17.41 0.74 -32.33
C ASP A 135 -17.52 1.21 -30.87
N GLY A 136 -16.39 1.53 -30.25
CA GLY A 136 -16.29 1.89 -28.83
C GLY A 136 -16.34 0.70 -27.85
N MET A 137 -16.43 -0.54 -28.33
CA MET A 137 -16.34 -1.73 -27.47
C MET A 137 -14.95 -1.84 -26.83
N ILE A 138 -14.90 -2.14 -25.53
CA ILE A 138 -13.65 -2.34 -24.80
C ILE A 138 -13.38 -3.84 -24.70
N LEU A 139 -12.42 -4.34 -25.48
CA LEU A 139 -12.04 -5.74 -25.53
C LEU A 139 -10.90 -6.04 -24.54
N PRO A 140 -11.10 -6.91 -23.54
CA PRO A 140 -10.02 -7.40 -22.69
C PRO A 140 -9.11 -8.31 -23.51
N LEU A 141 -7.80 -8.01 -23.52
CA LEU A 141 -6.83 -8.79 -24.27
C LEU A 141 -6.14 -9.81 -23.38
N ILE A 142 -5.53 -9.32 -22.30
CA ILE A 142 -4.75 -10.09 -21.35
C ILE A 142 -4.75 -9.39 -20.01
N TRP A 143 -4.76 -10.17 -18.93
CA TRP A 143 -4.40 -9.68 -17.61
C TRP A 143 -3.16 -10.40 -17.13
N MET A 144 -2.40 -9.70 -16.30
CA MET A 144 -1.15 -10.18 -15.76
C MET A 144 -1.13 -9.89 -14.27
N GLU A 145 -0.52 -10.81 -13.54
CA GLU A 145 -0.16 -10.62 -12.15
C GLU A 145 1.35 -10.53 -12.03
N ILE A 146 1.78 -9.57 -11.23
CA ILE A 146 3.18 -9.36 -10.88
C ILE A 146 3.22 -9.39 -9.37
N GLY A 147 3.87 -10.39 -8.81
CA GLY A 147 3.93 -10.61 -7.39
C GLY A 147 4.88 -11.75 -7.08
N VAL A 148 4.86 -12.18 -5.83
CA VAL A 148 5.64 -13.32 -5.37
C VAL A 148 4.65 -14.24 -4.65
N ASP A 149 4.48 -15.46 -5.14
CA ASP A 149 3.66 -16.49 -4.50
C ASP A 149 4.23 -16.82 -3.11
N GLU A 150 5.51 -17.18 -3.07
CA GLU A 150 6.23 -17.53 -1.86
C GLU A 150 7.61 -16.87 -1.87
N VAL A 151 7.89 -16.12 -0.81
CA VAL A 151 9.23 -15.56 -0.60
C VAL A 151 10.15 -16.69 -0.17
N PRO A 152 11.37 -16.81 -0.74
CA PRO A 152 12.30 -17.87 -0.35
C PRO A 152 12.51 -17.93 1.16
N GLU A 153 12.55 -19.15 1.72
CA GLU A 153 12.68 -19.34 3.17
C GLU A 153 13.88 -18.59 3.75
N SER A 154 15.01 -18.53 3.04
CA SER A 154 16.20 -17.79 3.45
C SER A 154 15.93 -16.29 3.64
N ILE A 155 15.08 -15.68 2.82
CA ILE A 155 14.69 -14.27 2.97
C ILE A 155 13.70 -14.13 4.13
N VAL A 156 12.77 -15.06 4.29
CA VAL A 156 11.84 -15.08 5.42
C VAL A 156 12.59 -15.18 6.76
N GLU A 157 13.58 -16.07 6.86
CA GLU A 157 14.44 -16.21 8.04
C GLU A 157 15.20 -14.91 8.36
N VAL A 158 15.76 -14.26 7.34
CA VAL A 158 16.44 -12.96 7.51
C VAL A 158 15.46 -11.90 7.99
N LEU A 159 14.24 -11.85 7.44
CA LEU A 159 13.20 -10.90 7.84
C LEU A 159 12.72 -11.14 9.28
N GLN A 160 12.49 -12.40 9.65
CA GLN A 160 12.12 -12.78 11.02
C GLN A 160 13.25 -12.47 12.00
N SER A 161 14.48 -12.86 11.67
CA SER A 161 15.66 -12.55 12.48
C SER A 161 15.83 -11.04 12.67
N ALA A 162 15.72 -10.26 11.60
CA ALA A 162 15.80 -8.80 11.66
C ALA A 162 14.68 -8.21 12.52
N HIS A 163 13.44 -8.69 12.39
CA HIS A 163 12.31 -8.21 13.18
C HIS A 163 12.44 -8.54 14.67
N PHE A 164 12.56 -9.83 15.00
CA PHE A 164 12.54 -10.30 16.39
C PHE A 164 13.81 -9.91 17.15
N THR A 165 14.99 -10.03 16.53
CA THR A 165 16.26 -9.66 17.18
C THR A 165 16.31 -8.16 17.47
N ALA A 166 15.96 -7.32 16.49
CA ALA A 166 15.95 -5.86 16.70
C ALA A 166 14.96 -5.45 17.79
N THR A 167 13.77 -6.05 17.79
CA THR A 167 12.74 -5.76 18.81
C THR A 167 13.19 -6.21 20.20
N ASN A 168 13.79 -7.40 20.32
CA ASN A 168 14.29 -7.90 21.60
C ASN A 168 15.47 -7.07 22.13
N VAL A 169 16.41 -6.69 21.27
CA VAL A 169 17.55 -5.84 21.65
C VAL A 169 17.07 -4.45 22.07
N GLU A 170 16.14 -3.85 21.33
CA GLU A 170 15.56 -2.56 21.72
C GLU A 170 14.81 -2.64 23.04
N MET A 171 13.96 -3.65 23.23
CA MET A 171 13.27 -3.85 24.51
C MET A 171 14.27 -4.00 25.65
N ALA A 172 15.33 -4.80 25.47
CA ALA A 172 16.38 -4.95 26.48
C ALA A 172 17.06 -3.61 26.80
N LEU A 173 17.43 -2.81 25.79
CA LEU A 173 18.04 -1.49 25.99
C LEU A 173 17.09 -0.51 26.69
N GLN A 174 15.82 -0.49 26.31
CA GLN A 174 14.79 0.36 26.92
C GLN A 174 14.59 0.00 28.40
N TRP A 175 14.37 -1.28 28.71
CA TRP A 175 14.13 -1.71 30.09
C TRP A 175 15.37 -1.58 30.97
N CYS A 176 16.56 -1.94 30.47
CA CYS A 176 17.81 -1.80 31.22
C CYS A 176 18.11 -0.33 31.53
N SER A 177 17.92 0.59 30.57
CA SER A 177 18.16 2.01 30.79
C SER A 177 17.15 2.63 31.76
N LEU A 178 15.86 2.25 31.68
CA LEU A 178 14.84 2.67 32.64
C LEU A 178 15.15 2.19 34.06
N ILE A 179 15.53 0.92 34.22
CA ILE A 179 15.90 0.36 35.53
C ILE A 179 17.14 1.08 36.09
N ALA A 180 18.17 1.31 35.28
CA ALA A 180 19.36 2.04 35.71
C ALA A 180 19.05 3.49 36.12
N MET A 181 18.15 4.17 35.41
CA MET A 181 17.69 5.51 35.76
C MET A 181 16.93 5.52 37.10
N MET A 182 16.04 4.56 37.32
CA MET A 182 15.30 4.43 38.59
C MET A 182 16.23 4.15 39.77
N LEU A 183 17.20 3.24 39.60
CA LEU A 183 18.17 2.91 40.64
C LEU A 183 19.06 4.10 40.97
N SER A 184 19.59 4.80 39.96
CA SER A 184 20.41 6.00 40.18
C SER A 184 19.64 7.14 40.83
N LEU A 185 18.38 7.38 40.45
CA LEU A 185 17.52 8.38 41.09
C LEU A 185 17.23 8.01 42.56
N SER A 186 16.95 6.73 42.84
CA SER A 186 16.73 6.27 44.22
C SER A 186 17.99 6.42 45.10
N ALA A 187 19.17 6.12 44.55
CA ALA A 187 20.45 6.34 45.20
C ALA A 187 20.71 7.83 45.46
N LEU A 188 20.40 8.70 44.50
CA LEU A 188 20.53 10.15 44.67
C LEU A 188 19.60 10.67 45.78
N VAL A 189 18.33 10.26 45.80
CA VAL A 189 17.35 10.67 46.81
C VAL A 189 17.77 10.21 48.20
N THR A 190 18.22 8.96 48.34
CA THR A 190 18.71 8.43 49.63
C THR A 190 19.97 9.15 50.10
N CYS A 191 20.91 9.47 49.20
CA CYS A 191 22.07 10.29 49.51
C CYS A 191 21.70 11.71 49.95
N LEU A 192 20.79 12.39 49.24
CA LEU A 192 20.32 13.74 49.59
C LEU A 192 19.56 13.75 50.91
N TRP A 193 18.74 12.73 51.17
CA TRP A 193 18.01 12.58 52.43
C TRP A 193 18.99 12.38 53.59
N LYS A 194 19.97 11.48 53.44
CA LYS A 194 21.03 11.27 54.44
C LYS A 194 21.86 12.53 54.68
N TYR A 195 22.19 13.27 53.62
CA TYR A 195 22.92 14.55 53.72
C TYR A 195 22.12 15.61 54.50
N ARG A 196 20.82 15.75 54.24
CA ARG A 196 19.95 16.67 54.97
C ARG A 196 19.85 16.31 56.47
N VAL A 197 19.63 15.03 56.78
CA VAL A 197 19.59 14.56 58.19
C VAL A 197 20.90 14.88 58.91
N GLN A 198 22.06 14.63 58.28
CA GLN A 198 23.35 14.97 58.87
C GLN A 198 23.55 16.48 59.08
N GLN A 199 23.11 17.32 58.14
CA GLN A 199 23.16 18.77 58.34
C GLN A 199 22.27 19.22 59.50
N ASP A 200 21.05 18.71 59.61
CA ASP A 200 20.13 19.05 60.70
C ASP A 200 20.71 18.67 62.07
N GLU A 201 21.40 17.52 62.18
CA GLU A 201 22.12 17.12 63.40
C GLU A 201 23.27 18.08 63.74
N ILE A 202 24.06 18.50 62.74
CA ILE A 202 25.17 19.45 62.94
C ILE A 202 24.65 20.82 63.38
N PHE A 203 23.58 21.32 62.76
CA PHE A 203 22.93 22.58 63.15
C PHE A 203 22.37 22.52 64.58
N ARG A 204 21.70 21.42 64.96
CA ARG A 204 21.23 21.20 66.33
C ARG A 204 22.37 21.22 67.35
N LYS A 205 23.49 20.54 67.06
CA LYS A 205 24.68 20.57 67.94
C LYS A 205 25.25 21.98 68.11
N LYS A 206 25.33 22.78 67.04
CA LYS A 206 25.79 24.18 67.12
C LYS A 206 24.83 25.11 67.88
N SER A 207 23.54 24.80 67.92
CA SER A 207 22.53 25.59 68.64
C SER A 207 22.49 25.30 70.16
N SER A 208 23.12 24.21 70.61
CA SER A 208 22.98 23.70 71.99
C SER A 208 24.22 23.93 72.88
N GLY A 209 25.26 24.57 72.34
CA GLY A 209 26.47 24.97 73.06
C GLY A 209 26.72 26.45 72.86
#